data_AF-A0A7S1B376-F1
#
_entry.id   AF-A0A7S1B376-F1
#
_cell.length_a   1.000
_cell.length_b   1.000
_cell.length_c   1.000
_cell.angle_alpha   90.00
_cell.angle_beta   90.00
_cell.angle_gamma   90.00
#
_symmetry.space_group_name_H-M   'P 1'
#
loop_
_entity.id
_entity.type
_entity.pdbx_description
1 polymer ?
#
loop_
_entity_poly.entity_id
_entity_poly.type
_entity_poly.pdbx_seq_one_letter_code
_entity_poly.pdbx_strand_id
1 'polypeptide(L)'
;MFDSAKKMNQDIGGWDVSRVKNFVRMFYKTKFSKNLSSWDVSNALDMKFMFKRSQFNQNIDGWDVSKVTNFEGMFTSSKFNFDISSWDVYNALSLKKMFMNAKDFNKKLKWDVSRLENTKISDIFDGSGGSFYTQ
;
A
#
# COMPACT_ATOMS: atom_id res chain seq x y z
N MET A 1 7.14 12.48 4.22
CA MET A 1 6.71 13.69 4.94
C MET A 1 6.43 13.44 6.43
N PHE A 2 5.86 12.31 6.87
CA PHE A 2 5.60 12.02 8.30
C PHE A 2 6.33 10.78 8.83
N ASP A 3 7.51 10.49 8.28
CA ASP A 3 8.31 9.33 8.70
C ASP A 3 8.55 9.38 10.22
N SER A 4 8.13 8.32 10.92
CA SER A 4 8.32 8.14 12.36
C SER A 4 7.65 9.22 13.22
N ALA A 5 6.72 10.00 12.67
CA ALA A 5 5.97 11.03 13.37
C ALA A 5 4.95 10.39 14.33
N LYS A 6 5.39 10.01 15.53
CA LYS A 6 4.61 9.25 16.53
C LYS A 6 3.32 9.94 17.01
N LYS A 7 3.22 11.27 16.85
CA LYS A 7 2.06 12.08 17.24
C LYS A 7 1.19 12.51 16.05
N MET A 8 1.60 12.24 14.81
CA MET A 8 0.85 12.69 13.64
C MET A 8 -0.41 11.85 13.47
N ASN A 9 -1.57 12.48 13.68
CA ASN A 9 -2.89 11.91 13.44
C ASN A 9 -3.93 13.00 13.10
N GLN A 10 -3.47 14.13 12.56
CA GLN A 10 -4.34 15.20 12.09
C GLN A 10 -5.08 14.76 10.82
N ASP A 11 -6.27 15.32 10.61
CA ASP A 11 -7.01 15.09 9.37
C ASP A 11 -6.33 15.82 8.22
N ILE A 12 -6.00 15.06 7.18
CA ILE A 12 -5.35 15.51 5.95
C ILE A 12 -6.07 14.95 4.72
N GLY A 13 -7.29 14.42 4.88
CA GLY A 13 -8.06 13.85 3.78
C GLY A 13 -8.36 14.87 2.68
N GLY A 14 -8.46 16.16 3.05
CA GLY A 14 -8.71 17.26 2.11
C GLY A 14 -7.47 17.83 1.41
N TRP A 15 -6.29 17.23 1.56
CA TRP A 15 -5.09 17.70 0.88
C TRP A 15 -5.09 17.34 -0.60
N ASP A 16 -4.71 18.31 -1.45
CA ASP A 16 -4.44 18.06 -2.86
C ASP A 16 -3.06 17.39 -3.01
N VAL A 17 -3.07 16.11 -3.36
CA VAL A 17 -1.87 15.32 -3.66
C VAL A 17 -1.79 14.92 -5.15
N SER A 18 -2.66 15.48 -6.00
CA SER A 18 -2.80 15.10 -7.42
C SER A 18 -1.52 15.24 -8.24
N ARG A 19 -0.57 16.07 -7.80
CA ARG A 19 0.73 16.30 -8.46
C ARG A 19 1.89 15.52 -7.83
N VAL A 20 1.65 14.83 -6.72
CA VAL A 20 2.69 14.11 -5.99
C VAL A 20 3.01 12.80 -6.71
N LYS A 21 4.27 12.62 -7.10
CA LYS A 21 4.75 11.39 -7.74
C LYS A 21 5.38 10.40 -6.76
N ASN A 22 5.86 10.88 -5.62
CA ASN A 22 6.66 10.11 -4.67
C ASN A 22 6.03 10.17 -3.27
N PHE A 23 5.54 9.02 -2.81
CA PHE A 23 4.92 8.81 -1.49
C PHE A 23 5.81 7.97 -0.56
N VAL A 24 7.09 7.82 -0.90
CA VAL A 24 8.02 6.93 -0.20
C VAL A 24 8.04 7.28 1.29
N ARG A 25 7.75 6.26 2.11
CA ARG A 25 7.77 6.33 3.57
C ARG A 25 6.88 7.43 4.18
N MET A 26 5.86 7.90 3.46
CA MET A 26 5.06 9.06 3.92
C MET A 26 4.48 8.87 5.32
N PHE A 27 4.00 7.66 5.65
CA PHE A 27 3.41 7.28 6.95
C PHE A 27 4.16 6.14 7.63
N TYR A 28 5.46 5.97 7.34
CA TYR A 28 6.30 4.94 7.92
C TYR A 28 6.35 5.05 9.46
N LYS A 29 6.07 3.96 10.19
CA LYS A 29 6.06 3.91 11.67
C LYS A 29 5.20 5.01 12.34
N THR A 30 4.05 5.34 11.76
CA THR A 30 3.14 6.34 12.32
C THR A 30 1.95 5.70 13.06
N LYS A 31 1.30 6.49 13.92
CA LYS A 31 -0.02 6.18 14.50
C LYS A 31 -1.18 6.70 13.63
N PHE A 32 -0.88 7.20 12.44
CA PHE A 32 -1.87 7.82 11.55
C PHE A 32 -2.91 6.78 11.12
N SER A 33 -4.19 7.11 11.27
CA SER A 33 -5.31 6.25 10.88
C SER A 33 -6.51 7.02 10.35
N LYS A 34 -6.30 8.25 9.86
CA LYS A 34 -7.37 9.08 9.29
C LYS A 34 -7.67 8.68 7.85
N ASN A 35 -8.89 8.98 7.40
CA ASN A 35 -9.37 8.65 6.07
C ASN A 35 -8.56 9.40 4.99
N LEU A 36 -8.14 8.67 3.95
CA LEU A 36 -7.44 9.20 2.77
C LEU A 36 -8.17 8.84 1.46
N SER A 37 -9.42 8.38 1.53
CA SER A 37 -10.17 7.90 0.36
C SER A 37 -10.39 8.98 -0.71
N SER A 38 -10.29 10.26 -0.35
CA SER A 38 -10.43 11.42 -1.25
C SER A 38 -9.14 11.84 -1.95
N TRP A 39 -8.00 11.22 -1.62
CA TRP A 39 -6.73 11.56 -2.29
C TRP A 39 -6.72 11.07 -3.74
N ASP A 40 -6.44 11.99 -4.67
CA ASP A 40 -6.09 11.64 -6.04
C ASP A 40 -4.62 11.24 -6.12
N VAL A 41 -4.36 9.93 -6.17
CA VAL A 41 -3.01 9.36 -6.29
C VAL A 41 -2.69 8.89 -7.72
N SER A 42 -3.49 9.29 -8.72
CA SER A 42 -3.36 8.84 -10.12
C SER A 42 -2.05 9.23 -10.81
N ASN A 43 -1.27 10.13 -10.22
CA ASN A 43 0.07 10.52 -10.70
C ASN A 43 1.23 9.95 -9.85
N ALA A 44 0.92 9.13 -8.86
CA ALA A 44 1.92 8.44 -8.06
C ALA A 44 2.73 7.45 -8.93
N LEU A 45 4.04 7.41 -8.69
CA LEU A 45 4.98 6.50 -9.35
C LEU A 45 5.68 5.58 -8.35
N ASP A 46 5.94 6.06 -7.12
CA ASP A 46 6.62 5.31 -6.06
C ASP A 46 5.87 5.45 -4.72
N MET A 47 5.38 4.33 -4.18
CA MET A 47 4.69 4.22 -2.89
C MET A 47 5.46 3.32 -1.90
N LYS A 48 6.75 3.08 -2.13
CA LYS A 48 7.58 2.21 -1.29
C LYS A 48 7.51 2.58 0.19
N PHE A 49 7.23 1.58 1.02
CA PHE A 49 7.14 1.69 2.48
C PHE A 49 6.16 2.76 3.01
N MET A 50 5.21 3.25 2.20
CA MET A 50 4.33 4.36 2.59
C MET A 50 3.64 4.12 3.93
N PHE A 51 3.11 2.91 4.18
CA PHE A 51 2.40 2.53 5.41
C PHE A 51 3.12 1.44 6.22
N LYS A 52 4.42 1.24 6.01
CA LYS A 52 5.18 0.22 6.72
C LYS A 52 5.20 0.51 8.22
N ARG A 53 4.81 -0.48 9.03
CA ARG A 53 4.63 -0.36 10.50
C ARG A 53 3.66 0.75 10.92
N SER A 54 2.74 1.14 10.04
CA SER A 54 1.70 2.14 10.35
C SER A 54 0.50 1.51 11.07
N GLN A 55 -0.26 2.34 11.79
CA GLN A 55 -1.60 1.99 12.29
C GLN A 55 -2.71 2.27 11.26
N PHE A 56 -2.36 2.70 10.05
CA PHE A 56 -3.31 2.99 9.00
C PHE A 56 -4.12 1.74 8.63
N ASN A 57 -5.44 1.86 8.76
CA ASN A 57 -6.39 0.82 8.42
C ASN A 57 -7.71 1.49 8.00
N GLN A 58 -7.71 2.10 6.82
CA GLN A 58 -8.87 2.77 6.23
C GLN A 58 -9.04 2.29 4.79
N ASN A 59 -10.26 2.38 4.27
CA ASN A 59 -10.55 1.97 2.90
C ASN A 59 -9.87 2.93 1.89
N ILE A 60 -9.09 2.35 0.99
CA ILE A 60 -8.39 3.02 -0.12
C ILE A 60 -8.54 2.24 -1.44
N ASP A 61 -9.52 1.35 -1.52
CA ASP A 61 -9.80 0.56 -2.72
C ASP A 61 -10.06 1.48 -3.93
N GLY A 62 -10.65 2.66 -3.73
CA GLY A 62 -10.90 3.64 -4.79
C GLY A 62 -9.68 4.43 -5.31
N TRP A 63 -8.47 4.16 -4.84
CA TRP A 63 -7.26 4.80 -5.37
C TRP A 63 -6.88 4.27 -6.75
N ASP A 64 -6.69 5.16 -7.73
CA ASP A 64 -6.06 4.83 -9.01
C ASP A 64 -4.54 4.71 -8.82
N VAL A 65 -4.04 3.48 -8.78
CA VAL A 65 -2.61 3.18 -8.64
C VAL A 65 -1.98 2.65 -9.94
N SER A 66 -2.67 2.76 -11.07
CA SER A 66 -2.27 2.16 -12.36
C SER A 66 -0.92 2.63 -12.89
N LYS A 67 -0.42 3.79 -12.44
CA LYS A 67 0.91 4.33 -12.81
C LYS A 67 2.03 3.98 -11.83
N VAL A 68 1.71 3.40 -10.68
CA VAL A 68 2.70 3.11 -9.65
C VAL A 68 3.55 1.92 -10.07
N THR A 69 4.86 2.11 -10.08
CA THR A 69 5.81 1.05 -10.46
C THR A 69 6.46 0.37 -9.26
N ASN A 70 6.43 1.01 -8.09
CA ASN A 70 7.07 0.50 -6.88
C ASN A 70 6.16 0.56 -5.65
N PHE A 71 5.80 -0.62 -5.14
CA PHE A 71 5.04 -0.79 -3.90
C PHE A 71 5.84 -1.49 -2.80
N GLU A 72 7.17 -1.60 -2.96
CA GLU A 72 8.00 -2.41 -2.07
C GLU A 72 7.69 -2.12 -0.60
N GLY A 73 7.25 -3.16 0.10
CA GLY A 73 6.90 -3.12 1.52
C GLY A 73 5.91 -2.05 1.95
N MET A 74 5.02 -1.57 1.07
CA MET A 74 4.06 -0.50 1.40
C MET A 74 3.29 -0.79 2.70
N PHE A 75 2.88 -2.05 2.92
CA PHE A 75 2.13 -2.49 4.12
C PHE A 75 2.91 -3.47 5.00
N THR A 76 4.24 -3.56 4.89
CA THR A 76 5.04 -4.44 5.76
C THR A 76 4.76 -4.15 7.24
N SER A 77 4.36 -5.17 8.00
CA SER A 77 4.00 -5.06 9.43
C SER A 77 2.96 -3.97 9.73
N SER A 78 2.09 -3.65 8.78
CA SER A 78 1.00 -2.70 8.92
C SER A 78 -0.21 -3.33 9.62
N LYS A 79 -1.10 -2.48 10.13
CA LYS A 79 -2.46 -2.83 10.61
C LYS A 79 -3.52 -2.88 9.51
N PHE A 80 -3.13 -2.57 8.27
CA PHE A 80 -4.03 -2.53 7.13
C PHE A 80 -4.68 -3.90 6.86
N ASN A 81 -6.02 -3.92 6.76
CA ASN A 81 -6.80 -5.14 6.45
C ASN A 81 -8.07 -4.82 5.62
N PHE A 82 -7.95 -3.92 4.64
CA PHE A 82 -9.02 -3.69 3.67
C PHE A 82 -8.77 -4.46 2.38
N ASP A 83 -9.87 -4.83 1.71
CA ASP A 83 -9.81 -5.35 0.35
C ASP A 83 -9.42 -4.22 -0.60
N ILE A 84 -8.44 -4.48 -1.45
CA ILE A 84 -7.92 -3.57 -2.47
C ILE A 84 -7.84 -4.30 -3.82
N SER A 85 -8.72 -5.29 -4.02
CA SER A 85 -8.75 -6.12 -5.23
C SER A 85 -9.07 -5.32 -6.49
N SER A 86 -9.59 -4.10 -6.38
CA SER A 86 -9.86 -3.24 -7.55
C SER A 86 -8.62 -2.54 -8.10
N TRP A 87 -7.51 -2.51 -7.35
CA TRP A 87 -6.28 -1.88 -7.81
C TRP A 87 -5.72 -2.55 -9.06
N ASP A 88 -5.48 -1.76 -10.09
CA ASP A 88 -4.67 -2.16 -11.24
C ASP A 88 -3.18 -2.03 -10.88
N VAL A 89 -2.52 -3.19 -10.71
CA VAL A 89 -1.09 -3.27 -10.41
C VAL A 89 -0.27 -3.77 -11.60
N TYR A 90 -0.83 -3.82 -12.81
CA TYR A 90 -0.16 -4.38 -13.98
C TYR A 90 1.18 -3.69 -14.30
N ASN A 91 1.30 -2.39 -14.01
CA ASN A 91 2.54 -1.63 -14.20
C ASN A 91 3.53 -1.74 -13.03
N ALA A 92 3.20 -2.47 -11.96
CA ALA A 92 4.11 -2.67 -10.85
C ALA A 92 5.33 -3.51 -11.28
N LEU A 93 6.51 -2.99 -10.99
CA LEU A 93 7.79 -3.70 -11.17
C LEU A 93 8.23 -4.41 -9.88
N SER A 94 7.73 -3.97 -8.73
CA SER A 94 8.04 -4.55 -7.43
C SER A 94 6.85 -4.51 -6.48
N LEU A 95 6.41 -5.70 -6.06
CA LEU A 95 5.52 -5.95 -4.93
C LEU A 95 6.25 -6.62 -3.76
N LYS A 96 7.59 -6.62 -3.77
CA LYS A 96 8.40 -7.31 -2.76
C LYS A 96 8.02 -6.83 -1.36
N LYS A 97 7.77 -7.79 -0.46
CA LYS A 97 7.44 -7.55 0.96
C LYS A 97 6.16 -6.74 1.19
N MET A 98 5.30 -6.56 0.18
CA MET A 98 4.11 -5.69 0.21
C MET A 98 3.33 -5.83 1.51
N PHE A 99 3.04 -7.07 1.92
CA PHE A 99 2.32 -7.43 3.14
C PHE A 99 3.17 -8.26 4.11
N MET A 100 4.50 -8.24 3.98
CA MET A 100 5.36 -9.02 4.86
C MET A 100 5.08 -8.73 6.34
N ASN A 101 4.81 -9.76 7.13
CA ASN A 101 4.44 -9.67 8.55
C ASN A 101 3.23 -8.77 8.86
N ALA A 102 2.38 -8.46 7.87
CA ALA A 102 1.10 -7.80 8.08
C ALA A 102 0.10 -8.81 8.64
N LYS A 103 0.25 -9.14 9.92
CA LYS A 103 -0.47 -10.25 10.59
C LYS A 103 -1.99 -10.17 10.51
N ASP A 104 -2.52 -8.95 10.42
CA ASP A 104 -3.96 -8.70 10.35
C ASP A 104 -4.50 -8.85 8.92
N PHE A 105 -3.65 -8.75 7.90
CA PHE A 105 -4.05 -8.82 6.49
C PHE A 105 -4.36 -10.25 6.07
N ASN A 106 -5.61 -10.49 5.67
CA ASN A 106 -6.12 -11.81 5.32
C ASN A 106 -7.01 -11.82 4.07
N LYS A 107 -6.78 -10.88 3.14
CA LYS A 107 -7.59 -10.75 1.91
C LYS A 107 -7.05 -11.62 0.79
N LYS A 108 -7.97 -12.07 -0.08
CA LYS A 108 -7.65 -12.67 -1.37
C LYS A 108 -7.72 -11.58 -2.43
N LEU A 109 -6.62 -11.30 -3.11
CA LEU A 109 -6.52 -10.23 -4.10
C LEU A 109 -6.67 -10.76 -5.52
N LYS A 110 -7.35 -9.99 -6.38
CA LYS A 110 -7.60 -10.31 -7.81
C LYS A 110 -6.58 -9.70 -8.77
N TRP A 111 -5.45 -9.26 -8.25
CA TRP A 111 -4.43 -8.56 -9.01
C TRP A 111 -3.80 -9.42 -10.11
N ASP A 112 -3.67 -8.85 -11.30
CA ASP A 112 -2.80 -9.41 -12.34
C ASP A 112 -1.34 -9.06 -12.01
N VAL A 113 -0.58 -10.09 -11.64
CA VAL A 113 0.85 -9.99 -11.30
C VAL A 113 1.75 -10.65 -12.34
N SER A 114 1.21 -10.96 -13.52
CA SER A 114 1.92 -11.68 -14.60
C SER A 114 3.19 -10.96 -15.10
N ARG A 115 3.27 -9.63 -14.93
CA ARG A 115 4.45 -8.84 -15.30
C ARG A 115 5.63 -8.98 -14.33
N LEU A 116 5.44 -9.56 -13.14
CA LEU A 116 6.51 -9.69 -12.15
C LEU A 116 7.47 -10.83 -12.49
N GLU A 117 8.58 -10.50 -13.16
CA GLU A 117 9.57 -11.51 -13.57
C GLU A 117 10.40 -12.06 -12.40
N ASN A 118 10.54 -11.32 -11.29
CA ASN A 118 11.50 -11.62 -10.21
C ASN A 118 10.93 -11.44 -8.79
N THR A 119 9.63 -11.67 -8.61
CA THR A 119 8.99 -11.61 -7.29
C THR A 119 8.25 -12.92 -7.04
N LYS A 120 8.66 -13.69 -6.04
CA LYS A 120 7.89 -14.87 -5.63
C LYS A 120 6.64 -14.39 -4.91
N ILE A 121 5.51 -15.07 -5.11
CA ILE A 121 4.27 -14.78 -4.36
C ILE A 121 4.52 -14.85 -2.84
N SER A 122 5.37 -15.78 -2.39
CA SER A 122 5.82 -15.87 -0.99
C SER A 122 6.43 -14.55 -0.49
N ASP A 123 7.14 -13.81 -1.36
CA ASP A 123 7.79 -12.55 -0.97
C ASP A 123 6.79 -11.43 -0.72
N ILE A 124 5.56 -11.54 -1.24
CA ILE A 124 4.50 -10.52 -1.11
C ILE A 124 3.80 -10.69 0.24
N PHE A 125 3.47 -11.93 0.61
CA PHE A 125 2.62 -12.26 1.75
C PHE A 125 3.34 -12.96 2.92
N ASP A 126 4.68 -13.07 2.91
CA ASP A 126 5.46 -13.74 3.96
C ASP A 126 5.05 -13.28 5.38
N GLY A 127 4.57 -14.20 6.22
CA GLY A 127 4.10 -13.88 7.58
C GLY A 127 2.76 -13.11 7.66
N SER A 128 1.98 -13.07 6.59
CA SER A 128 0.58 -12.59 6.55
C SER A 128 -0.38 -13.70 6.10
N GLY A 129 -1.69 -13.49 6.28
CA GLY A 129 -2.73 -14.41 5.81
C GLY A 129 -3.24 -14.12 4.40
N GLY A 130 -2.62 -13.16 3.67
CA GLY A 130 -3.04 -12.76 2.33
C GLY A 130 -2.70 -13.79 1.26
N SER A 131 -3.43 -13.76 0.16
CA SER A 131 -3.19 -14.61 -1.02
C SER A 131 -3.77 -13.98 -2.28
N PHE A 132 -3.45 -14.55 -3.45
CA PHE A 132 -4.18 -14.26 -4.69
C PHE A 132 -5.31 -15.26 -4.91
N TYR A 133 -6.30 -14.89 -5.71
CA TYR A 133 -7.18 -15.90 -6.30
C TYR A 133 -6.32 -16.86 -7.14
N THR A 134 -6.51 -18.17 -6.95
CA THR A 134 -5.88 -19.17 -7.82
C THR A 134 -6.42 -18.98 -9.22
N GLN A 135 -5.54 -18.75 -10.20
CA GLN A 135 -5.87 -18.91 -11.62
C GLN A 135 -6.07 -20.39 -11.95
#